data_AF-A0A2E8PZC4-F1
#
_entry.id   AF-A0A2E8PZC4-F1
#
_cell.length_a   1.000
_cell.length_b   1.000
_cell.length_c   1.000
_cell.angle_alpha   90.00
_cell.angle_beta   90.00
_cell.angle_gamma   90.00
#
_symmetry.space_group_name_H-M   'P 1'
#
loop_
_entity.id
_entity.type
_entity.pdbx_description
1 polymer ?
#
loop_
_entity_poly.entity_id
_entity_poly.type
_entity_poly.pdbx_seq_one_letter_code
_entity_poly.pdbx_strand_id
1 'polypeptide(L)'
;MTSSKTLSIICILIAVLGWSVLPGCQAESTEPRIEVKTENLYRDKNQTYTYVRGDLEDCRNLSIRYLEGDIKGHKTFGLQVEVMRGNILDGQAKINVLHGDIVGGQGVVVNVLIGEDFTGKAKVLKRITEEEAGF
;
A
#
# COMPACT_ATOMS: atom_id res chain seq x y z
N MET A 1 -44.23 37.62 -32.97
CA MET A 1 -43.02 36.99 -32.41
C MET A 1 -41.82 37.61 -33.10
N THR A 2 -41.07 38.40 -32.34
CA THR A 2 -39.96 39.28 -32.71
C THR A 2 -38.80 38.48 -33.34
N SER A 3 -38.29 38.86 -34.53
CA SER A 3 -37.22 39.86 -34.77
C SER A 3 -35.87 39.38 -34.21
N SER A 4 -34.70 39.39 -34.86
CA SER A 4 -34.25 40.07 -36.08
C SER A 4 -32.72 39.84 -36.23
N LYS A 5 -32.23 39.74 -37.47
CA LYS A 5 -30.99 40.35 -38.01
C LYS A 5 -29.59 39.81 -37.64
N THR A 6 -28.83 39.59 -38.73
CA THR A 6 -27.44 40.05 -39.02
C THR A 6 -26.30 39.43 -38.19
N LEU A 7 -25.04 39.30 -38.63
CA LEU A 7 -24.17 40.11 -39.48
C LEU A 7 -22.95 39.19 -39.79
N SER A 8 -22.55 38.94 -41.04
CA SER A 8 -21.39 39.54 -41.74
C SER A 8 -20.03 39.48 -41.01
N ILE A 9 -18.93 39.40 -41.81
CA ILE A 9 -17.49 39.62 -41.53
C ILE A 9 -16.66 38.31 -41.73
N ILE A 10 -16.08 38.04 -42.91
CA ILE A 10 -14.81 38.57 -43.46
C ILE A 10 -13.63 38.38 -42.52
N CYS A 11 -12.68 37.50 -42.88
CA CYS A 11 -11.23 37.60 -42.68
C CYS A 11 -10.61 36.35 -43.35
N ILE A 12 -10.01 36.43 -44.54
CA ILE A 12 -8.61 36.88 -44.81
C ILE A 12 -7.65 36.05 -43.94
N LEU A 13 -7.05 34.99 -44.51
CA LEU A 13 -5.69 34.98 -45.10
C LEU A 13 -4.60 35.44 -44.11
N ILE A 14 -3.43 34.78 -44.15
CA ILE A 14 -2.21 34.91 -43.29
C ILE A 14 -2.13 33.69 -42.34
N ALA A 15 -1.09 32.87 -42.27
CA ALA A 15 0.35 33.05 -42.54
C ALA A 15 0.92 31.72 -43.09
N VAL A 16 1.79 31.65 -44.11
CA VAL A 16 3.18 32.13 -44.17
C VAL A 16 3.99 31.78 -42.92
N LEU A 17 4.83 30.75 -43.07
CA LEU A 17 6.18 30.61 -42.52
C LEU A 17 6.43 31.24 -41.14
N GLY A 18 6.53 30.38 -40.13
CA GLY A 18 6.96 30.78 -38.80
C GLY A 18 7.51 29.59 -38.02
N TRP A 19 8.76 29.24 -38.33
CA TRP A 19 9.64 28.38 -37.53
C TRP A 19 9.53 28.79 -36.06
N SER A 20 8.76 28.04 -35.28
CA SER A 20 8.61 28.27 -33.85
C SER A 20 9.07 27.01 -33.15
N VAL A 21 10.27 27.15 -32.58
CA VAL A 21 10.95 26.24 -31.68
C VAL A 21 9.95 25.80 -30.61
N LEU A 22 9.53 24.53 -30.64
CA LEU A 22 8.74 23.97 -29.56
C LEU A 22 9.63 23.93 -28.31
N PRO A 23 9.28 24.61 -27.20
CA PRO A 23 9.96 24.40 -25.95
C PRO A 23 9.66 22.96 -25.53
N GLY A 24 10.71 22.18 -25.33
CA GLY A 24 10.60 20.80 -24.88
C GLY A 24 9.73 20.74 -23.63
N CYS A 25 8.58 20.08 -23.73
CA CYS A 25 7.93 19.50 -22.58
C CYS A 25 8.89 18.46 -22.00
N GLN A 26 9.79 18.89 -21.10
CA GLN A 26 10.32 18.00 -20.10
C GLN A 26 9.15 17.64 -19.21
N ALA A 27 8.49 16.53 -19.52
CA ALA A 27 7.68 15.82 -18.54
C ALA A 27 8.65 15.51 -17.40
N GLU A 28 8.59 16.33 -16.36
CA GLU A 28 9.33 16.13 -15.13
C GLU A 28 8.88 14.75 -14.62
N SER A 29 9.73 13.76 -14.87
CA SER A 29 9.56 12.38 -14.40
C SER A 29 9.63 12.46 -12.89
N THR A 30 8.48 12.75 -12.28
CA THR A 30 8.29 12.68 -10.85
C THR A 30 8.38 11.20 -10.52
N GLU A 31 9.57 10.76 -10.11
CA GLU A 31 9.75 9.40 -9.62
C GLU A 31 8.67 9.13 -8.57
N PRO A 32 8.00 7.97 -8.61
CA PRO A 32 6.92 7.68 -7.69
C PRO A 32 7.48 7.70 -6.26
N ARG A 33 7.16 8.76 -5.51
CA ARG A 33 7.58 8.91 -4.12
C ARG A 33 6.85 7.86 -3.30
N ILE A 34 7.58 6.85 -2.86
CA ILE A 34 7.05 5.84 -1.95
C ILE A 34 6.76 6.52 -0.61
N GLU A 35 5.49 6.53 -0.20
CA GLU A 35 5.11 7.00 1.13
C GLU A 35 5.53 5.95 2.16
N VAL A 36 6.42 6.35 3.06
CA VAL A 36 6.89 5.56 4.19
C VAL A 36 6.28 6.14 5.46
N LYS A 37 5.43 5.37 6.13
CA LYS A 37 4.90 5.71 7.45
C LYS A 37 5.85 5.17 8.51
N THR A 38 6.45 6.04 9.32
CA THR A 38 7.43 5.65 10.35
C THR A 38 6.88 5.80 11.77
N GLU A 39 5.57 5.62 11.92
CA GLU A 39 4.84 5.77 13.18
C GLU A 39 3.96 4.54 13.41
N ASN A 40 3.63 4.28 14.68
CA ASN A 40 2.67 3.26 15.04
C ASN A 40 1.28 3.65 14.51
N LEU A 41 0.55 2.69 13.96
CA LEU A 41 -0.82 2.91 13.53
C LEU A 41 -1.77 2.43 14.62
N TYR A 42 -2.61 3.35 15.10
CA TYR A 42 -3.56 3.07 16.18
C TYR A 42 -4.99 3.28 15.71
N ARG A 43 -5.78 2.20 15.72
CA ARG A 43 -7.21 2.22 15.32
C ARG A 43 -7.46 2.76 13.91
N ASP A 44 -6.45 2.73 13.05
CA ASP A 44 -6.54 3.10 11.65
C ASP A 44 -7.45 2.16 10.87
N LYS A 45 -8.14 2.69 9.85
CA LYS A 45 -9.16 1.93 9.11
C LYS A 45 -9.18 2.23 7.62
N ASN A 46 -9.38 1.18 6.83
CA ASN A 46 -9.64 1.25 5.38
C ASN A 46 -8.56 2.01 4.59
N GLN A 47 -7.28 1.84 4.96
CA GLN A 47 -6.14 2.48 4.31
C GLN A 47 -5.27 1.46 3.59
N THR A 48 -4.53 1.94 2.58
CA THR A 48 -3.49 1.16 1.91
C THR A 48 -2.14 1.86 2.12
N TYR A 49 -1.15 1.12 2.60
CA TYR A 49 0.20 1.63 2.83
C TYR A 49 1.22 0.85 2.02
N THR A 50 2.20 1.56 1.44
CA THR A 50 3.31 0.88 0.78
C THR A 50 4.33 0.37 1.79
N TYR A 51 4.71 1.21 2.75
CA TYR A 51 5.66 0.85 3.80
C TYR A 51 5.20 1.42 5.15
N VAL A 52 5.17 0.58 6.17
CA VAL A 52 4.95 0.97 7.57
C VAL A 52 6.12 0.45 8.40
N ARG A 53 6.82 1.37 9.08
CA ARG A 53 7.75 1.08 10.18
C ARG A 53 7.09 1.50 11.48
N GLY A 54 6.52 0.55 12.20
CA GLY A 54 5.74 0.81 13.41
C GLY A 54 4.75 -0.31 13.67
N ASP A 55 4.29 -0.39 14.91
CA ASP A 55 3.33 -1.40 15.34
C ASP A 55 1.91 -1.06 14.84
N LEU A 56 1.11 -2.10 14.64
CA LEU A 56 -0.32 -1.98 14.37
C LEU A 56 -1.10 -2.38 15.60
N GLU A 57 -1.96 -1.50 16.09
CA GLU A 57 -2.82 -1.78 17.24
C GLU A 57 -4.28 -1.39 16.96
N ASP A 58 -5.19 -2.34 17.21
CA ASP A 58 -6.65 -2.21 16.99
C ASP A 58 -7.05 -1.73 15.57
N CYS A 59 -6.22 -2.01 14.56
CA CYS A 59 -6.37 -1.55 13.17
C CYS A 59 -7.34 -2.42 12.36
N ARG A 60 -8.04 -1.85 11.36
CA ARG A 60 -9.07 -2.58 10.61
C ARG A 60 -8.97 -2.37 9.10
N ASN A 61 -9.13 -3.44 8.34
CA ASN A 61 -9.21 -3.39 6.87
C ASN A 61 -8.04 -2.63 6.24
N LEU A 62 -6.81 -2.91 6.67
CA LEU A 62 -5.61 -2.30 6.09
C LEU A 62 -4.98 -3.25 5.07
N SER A 63 -4.45 -2.68 3.99
CA SER A 63 -3.57 -3.37 3.05
C SER A 63 -2.18 -2.76 3.13
N ILE A 64 -1.16 -3.55 3.45
CA ILE A 64 0.20 -3.07 3.66
C ILE A 64 1.15 -3.93 2.83
N ARG A 65 1.98 -3.31 1.97
CA ARG A 65 2.96 -4.07 1.19
C ARG A 65 4.16 -4.49 2.04
N TYR A 66 4.71 -3.58 2.82
CA TYR A 66 5.82 -3.86 3.73
C TYR A 66 5.52 -3.35 5.13
N LEU A 67 5.49 -4.25 6.11
CA LEU A 67 5.35 -3.94 7.52
C LEU A 67 6.61 -4.34 8.27
N GLU A 68 7.20 -3.39 8.98
CA GLU A 68 8.25 -3.64 9.97
C GLU A 68 7.73 -3.18 11.34
N GLY A 69 7.27 -4.13 12.15
CA GLY A 69 6.61 -3.87 13.44
C GLY A 69 5.67 -5.01 13.82
N ASP A 70 5.15 -4.95 15.05
CA ASP A 70 4.28 -6.00 15.60
C ASP A 70 2.80 -5.73 15.32
N ILE A 71 2.01 -6.79 15.21
CA ILE A 71 0.54 -6.72 15.15
C ILE A 71 -0.04 -7.11 16.50
N LYS A 72 -0.84 -6.22 17.11
CA LYS A 72 -1.49 -6.44 18.40
C LYS A 72 -2.91 -5.88 18.46
N GLY A 73 -3.63 -6.24 19.53
CA GLY A 73 -4.99 -5.78 19.81
C GLY A 73 -6.08 -6.70 19.30
N HIS A 74 -6.98 -7.10 20.20
CA HIS A 74 -8.12 -7.98 19.93
C HIS A 74 -9.15 -7.40 18.92
N LYS A 75 -9.09 -6.09 18.64
CA LYS A 75 -9.94 -5.44 17.62
C LYS A 75 -9.25 -5.29 16.28
N THR A 76 -8.08 -5.88 16.11
CA THR A 76 -7.33 -5.90 14.86
C THR A 76 -7.85 -6.99 13.93
N PHE A 77 -8.41 -6.62 12.78
CA PHE A 77 -8.96 -7.58 11.82
C PHE A 77 -8.99 -7.04 10.39
N GLY A 78 -9.09 -7.94 9.42
CA GLY A 78 -9.13 -7.57 8.00
C GLY A 78 -7.80 -7.02 7.48
N LEU A 79 -6.69 -7.31 8.16
CA LEU A 79 -5.35 -6.94 7.70
C LEU A 79 -4.90 -7.86 6.57
N GLN A 80 -4.35 -7.28 5.52
CA GLN A 80 -3.66 -7.97 4.43
C GLN A 80 -2.25 -7.40 4.31
N VAL A 81 -1.24 -8.20 4.61
CA VAL A 81 0.17 -7.80 4.57
C VAL A 81 0.94 -8.66 3.57
N GLU A 82 1.65 -8.04 2.63
CA GLU A 82 2.44 -8.80 1.66
C GLU A 82 3.73 -9.34 2.31
N VAL A 83 4.53 -8.47 2.92
CA VAL A 83 5.71 -8.87 3.69
C VAL A 83 5.69 -8.20 5.05
N MET A 84 5.82 -9.01 6.11
CA MET A 84 5.93 -8.55 7.48
C MET A 84 7.26 -9.01 8.09
N ARG A 85 7.92 -8.08 8.78
CA ARG A 85 8.99 -8.38 9.73
C ARG A 85 8.56 -7.91 11.12
N GLY A 86 8.42 -8.84 12.03
CA GLY A 86 7.85 -8.60 13.36
C GLY A 86 6.93 -9.74 13.77
N ASN A 87 6.25 -9.59 14.91
CA ASN A 87 5.47 -10.65 15.52
C ASN A 87 3.97 -10.38 15.47
N ILE A 88 3.18 -11.44 15.42
CA ILE A 88 1.73 -11.36 15.63
C ILE A 88 1.45 -11.71 17.08
N LEU A 89 1.12 -10.69 17.87
CA LEU A 89 0.84 -10.82 19.29
C LEU A 89 -0.65 -11.04 19.56
N ASP A 90 -1.53 -10.46 18.75
CA ASP A 90 -2.98 -10.65 18.83
C ASP A 90 -3.69 -10.19 17.53
N GLY A 91 -4.98 -10.49 17.38
CA GLY A 91 -5.82 -10.06 16.26
C GLY A 91 -5.94 -11.08 15.13
N GLN A 92 -6.38 -10.60 13.96
CA GLN A 92 -6.56 -11.40 12.74
C GLN A 92 -5.85 -10.74 11.56
N ALA A 93 -5.01 -11.50 10.86
CA ALA A 93 -4.25 -11.02 9.72
C ALA A 93 -4.07 -12.11 8.67
N LYS A 94 -4.03 -11.70 7.40
CA LYS A 94 -3.56 -12.52 6.28
C LYS A 94 -2.22 -11.97 5.83
N ILE A 95 -1.19 -12.81 5.88
CA ILE A 95 0.18 -12.42 5.55
C ILE A 95 0.74 -13.34 4.47
N ASN A 96 1.31 -12.78 3.41
CA ASN A 96 1.95 -13.62 2.40
C ASN A 96 3.30 -14.14 2.92
N VAL A 97 4.20 -13.26 3.38
CA VAL A 97 5.47 -13.65 4.01
C VAL A 97 5.59 -13.02 5.39
N LEU A 98 5.69 -13.84 6.43
CA LEU A 98 5.96 -13.42 7.80
C LEU A 98 7.37 -13.84 8.21
N HIS A 99 8.20 -12.88 8.56
CA HIS A 99 9.46 -13.07 9.26
C HIS A 99 9.30 -12.64 10.71
N GLY A 100 9.16 -13.61 11.59
CA GLY A 100 8.88 -13.45 13.02
C GLY A 100 7.84 -14.45 13.50
N ASP A 101 7.40 -14.28 14.73
CA ASP A 101 6.63 -15.30 15.43
C ASP A 101 5.14 -14.96 15.54
N ILE A 102 4.31 -16.01 15.52
CA ILE A 102 2.90 -15.94 15.83
C ILE A 102 2.74 -16.37 17.29
N VAL A 103 2.58 -15.37 18.17
CA VAL A 103 2.44 -15.54 19.61
C VAL A 103 0.97 -15.60 20.03
N GLY A 104 0.11 -14.90 19.29
CA GLY A 104 -1.33 -14.83 19.57
C GLY A 104 -2.17 -14.53 18.34
N GLY A 105 -3.46 -14.26 18.58
CA GLY A 105 -4.44 -13.98 17.54
C GLY A 105 -5.30 -15.17 17.13
N GLN A 106 -6.42 -14.87 16.49
CA GLN A 106 -7.37 -15.86 15.96
C GLN A 106 -7.59 -15.58 14.48
N GLY A 107 -7.62 -16.62 13.65
CA GLY A 107 -7.83 -16.44 12.20
C GLY A 107 -6.62 -15.84 11.47
N VAL A 108 -5.42 -16.03 12.02
CA VAL A 108 -4.15 -15.71 11.35
C VAL A 108 -3.92 -16.70 10.21
N VAL A 109 -3.65 -16.19 9.02
CA VAL A 109 -3.30 -17.00 7.83
C VAL A 109 -1.97 -16.49 7.30
N VAL A 110 -1.00 -17.40 7.16
CA VAL A 110 0.34 -17.08 6.66
C VAL A 110 0.70 -18.04 5.52
N ASN A 111 1.10 -17.52 4.36
CA ASN A 111 1.53 -18.39 3.27
C ASN A 111 2.95 -18.93 3.50
N VAL A 112 3.89 -18.06 3.88
CA VAL A 112 5.26 -18.44 4.24
C VAL A 112 5.62 -17.87 5.60
N LEU A 113 5.90 -18.76 6.55
CA LEU A 113 6.37 -18.42 7.89
C LEU A 113 7.87 -18.69 8.02
N ILE A 114 8.63 -17.66 8.32
CA ILE A 114 10.03 -17.69 8.73
C ILE A 114 10.05 -17.35 10.22
N GLY A 115 9.93 -18.38 11.05
CA GLY A 115 9.71 -18.24 12.49
C GLY A 115 8.80 -19.33 13.05
N GLU A 116 8.22 -19.07 14.21
CA GLU A 116 7.40 -20.03 14.95
C GLU A 116 5.93 -19.64 15.08
N ASP A 117 5.08 -20.65 15.26
CA ASP A 117 3.67 -20.46 15.65
C ASP A 117 3.51 -21.11 17.02
N PHE A 118 3.47 -20.28 18.05
CA PHE A 118 3.29 -20.69 19.44
C PHE A 118 1.81 -20.91 19.78
N THR A 119 0.89 -20.49 18.92
CA THR A 119 -0.55 -20.67 19.15
C THR A 119 -1.03 -22.06 18.75
N GLY A 120 -0.38 -22.66 17.74
CA GLY A 120 -0.83 -23.89 17.09
C GLY A 120 -2.18 -23.76 16.38
N LYS A 121 -2.66 -22.54 16.17
CA LYS A 121 -4.00 -22.23 15.62
C LYS A 121 -3.94 -21.47 14.31
N ALA A 122 -2.78 -20.93 13.93
CA ALA A 122 -2.64 -20.21 12.68
C ALA A 122 -2.69 -21.19 11.49
N LYS A 123 -3.26 -20.73 10.38
CA LYS A 123 -3.17 -21.47 9.12
C LYS A 123 -1.88 -21.08 8.42
N VAL A 124 -0.84 -21.91 8.58
CA VAL A 124 0.44 -21.74 7.91
C VAL A 124 0.53 -22.69 6.72
N LEU A 125 0.76 -22.18 5.51
CA LEU A 125 0.88 -23.03 4.31
C LEU A 125 2.28 -23.64 4.18
N LYS A 126 3.33 -22.86 4.44
CA LYS A 126 4.72 -23.30 4.41
C LYS A 126 5.49 -22.67 5.57
N ARG A 127 6.28 -23.47 6.27
CA ARG A 127 7.30 -23.00 7.20
C ARG A 127 8.67 -23.21 6.56
N ILE A 128 9.55 -22.23 6.71
CA ILE A 128 10.96 -22.32 6.31
C ILE A 128 11.85 -21.81 7.43
N THR A 129 13.10 -22.29 7.48
CA THR A 129 14.11 -21.75 8.40
C THR A 129 14.72 -20.46 7.84
N GLU A 130 15.42 -19.70 8.67
CA GLU A 130 16.19 -18.53 8.21
C GLU A 130 17.25 -18.93 7.17
N GLU A 131 17.90 -20.08 7.38
CA GLU A 131 18.90 -20.65 6.46
C GLU A 131 18.30 -20.94 5.07
N GLU A 132 17.09 -21.52 5.02
CA GLU A 132 16.38 -21.79 3.75
C GLU A 132 15.90 -20.51 3.06
N ALA A 133 15.68 -19.44 3.82
CA ALA A 133 15.29 -18.14 3.30
C ALA A 133 16.48 -17.31 2.79
N GLY A 134 17.72 -17.74 3.06
CA GLY A 134 18.95 -17.07 2.63
C GLY A 134 19.30 -15.82 3.44
N PHE A 135 18.88 -15.79 4.71
CA PHE A 135 19.28 -14.77 5.69
C PHE A 135 20.48 -15.21 6.52
#